data_AF-A0A2G1VWD2-F1
#
_entry.id   AF-A0A2G1VWD2-F1
#
_cell.length_a   1.000
_cell.length_b   1.000
_cell.length_c   1.000
_cell.angle_alpha   90.00
_cell.angle_beta   90.00
_cell.angle_gamma   90.00
#
_symmetry.space_group_name_H-M   'P 1'
#
loop_
_entity.id
_entity.type
_entity.pdbx_description
1 polymer ?
#
loop_
_entity_poly.entity_id
_entity_poly.type
_entity_poly.pdbx_seq_one_letter_code
_entity_poly.pdbx_strand_id
1 'polypeptide(L)'
;METLAILKKAKAGGLYEALITQLNKDFLRAGLSEQFDEQITPEALARNLRASLYAQILSDFEGYLTLLYTIDVSEAKIKALPPMELHELTGIVSALILERELLKISFKNRP
;
A
#
# COMPACT_ATOMS: atom_id res chain seq x y z
N MET A 1 -12.30 -3.83 4.61
CA MET A 1 -12.25 -5.26 4.98
C MET A 1 -11.15 -6.00 4.21
N GLU A 2 -10.89 -5.64 2.95
CA GLU A 2 -9.91 -6.30 2.07
C GLU A 2 -8.43 -6.09 2.48
N THR A 3 -8.01 -4.86 2.78
CA THR A 3 -6.65 -4.51 3.23
C THR A 3 -6.19 -5.37 4.41
N LEU A 4 -7.06 -5.52 5.43
CA LEU A 4 -6.73 -6.28 6.63
C LEU A 4 -6.57 -7.78 6.34
N ALA A 5 -7.38 -8.33 5.42
CA ALA A 5 -7.29 -9.73 5.03
C ALA A 5 -5.95 -10.03 4.34
N ILE A 6 -5.48 -9.14 3.46
CA ILE A 6 -4.17 -9.25 2.79
C ILE A 6 -3.04 -9.28 3.82
N LEU A 7 -3.06 -8.35 4.78
CA LEU A 7 -2.04 -8.26 5.83
C LEU A 7 -2.04 -9.49 6.75
N LYS A 8 -3.23 -9.97 7.14
CA LYS A 8 -3.36 -11.21 7.93
C LYS A 8 -2.84 -12.42 7.18
N LYS A 9 -3.10 -12.52 5.87
CA LYS A 9 -2.57 -13.58 5.02
C LYS A 9 -1.04 -13.51 4.92
N ALA A 10 -0.48 -12.32 4.70
CA ALA A 10 0.96 -12.12 4.68
C ALA A 10 1.61 -12.53 6.01
N LYS A 11 0.98 -12.18 7.14
CA LYS A 11 1.42 -12.57 8.49
C LYS A 11 1.36 -14.07 8.71
N ALA A 12 0.26 -14.71 8.35
CA ALA A 12 0.13 -16.16 8.43
C ALA A 12 1.13 -16.91 7.54
N GLY A 13 1.53 -16.32 6.40
CA GLY A 13 2.51 -16.87 5.47
C GLY A 13 3.97 -16.51 5.77
N GLY A 14 4.27 -15.83 6.88
CA GLY A 14 5.65 -15.43 7.23
C GLY A 14 6.26 -14.36 6.31
N LEU A 15 5.43 -13.63 5.55
CA LEU A 15 5.86 -12.61 4.58
C LEU A 15 5.65 -11.18 5.08
N TYR A 16 5.16 -11.01 6.31
CA TYR A 16 4.69 -9.70 6.80
C TYR A 16 5.80 -8.67 6.99
N GLU A 17 6.92 -9.07 7.59
CA GLU A 17 8.09 -8.20 7.75
C GLU A 17 8.64 -7.78 6.38
N ALA A 18 8.87 -8.75 5.48
CA ALA A 18 9.30 -8.49 4.11
C ALA A 18 8.34 -7.58 3.33
N LEU A 19 7.03 -7.70 3.56
CA LEU A 19 6.02 -6.82 2.99
C LEU A 19 6.19 -5.38 3.47
N ILE A 20 6.38 -5.18 4.77
CA ILE A 20 6.58 -3.85 5.37
C ILE A 20 7.89 -3.23 4.89
N THR A 21 9.00 -3.98 4.90
CA THR A 21 10.29 -3.51 4.42
C THR A 21 10.21 -3.07 2.95
N GLN A 22 9.55 -3.86 2.11
CA GLN A 22 9.38 -3.53 0.70
C GLN A 22 8.43 -2.33 0.51
N LEU A 23 7.34 -2.23 1.28
CA LEU A 23 6.44 -1.08 1.29
C LEU A 23 7.19 0.22 1.65
N ASN A 24 7.96 0.22 2.74
CA ASN A 24 8.77 1.36 3.18
C ASN A 24 9.80 1.76 2.12
N LYS A 25 10.42 0.78 1.45
CA LYS A 25 11.37 1.02 0.37
C LYS A 25 10.71 1.75 -0.79
N ASP A 26 9.54 1.31 -1.22
CA ASP A 26 8.87 1.93 -2.37
C ASP A 26 8.25 3.28 -2.01
N PHE A 27 7.80 3.48 -0.77
CA PHE A 27 7.43 4.80 -0.24
C PHE A 27 8.59 5.79 -0.30
N LEU A 28 9.77 5.38 0.17
CA LEU A 28 10.97 6.22 0.11
C LEU A 28 11.37 6.56 -1.34
N ARG A 29 11.25 5.60 -2.27
CA ARG A 29 11.55 5.82 -3.69
C ARG A 29 10.56 6.77 -4.37
N ALA A 30 9.34 6.82 -3.88
CA ALA A 30 8.33 7.79 -4.29
C ALA A 30 8.53 9.18 -3.65
N GLY A 31 9.55 9.35 -2.82
CA GLY A 31 9.83 10.61 -2.12
C GLY A 31 9.05 10.80 -0.82
N LEU A 32 8.37 9.76 -0.32
CA LEU A 32 7.62 9.82 0.94
C LEU A 32 8.54 9.49 2.12
N SER A 33 8.43 10.27 3.19
CA SER A 33 9.15 10.05 4.45
C SER A 33 8.41 9.14 5.43
N GLU A 34 7.14 8.83 5.17
CA GLU A 34 6.35 7.91 5.99
C GLU A 34 6.99 6.52 6.00
N GLN A 35 7.13 5.95 7.20
CA GLN A 35 7.66 4.61 7.39
C GLN A 35 6.82 3.87 8.43
N PHE A 36 6.60 2.59 8.18
CA PHE A 36 5.85 1.71 9.06
C PHE A 36 6.81 0.80 9.84
N ASP A 37 6.58 0.68 11.15
CA ASP A 37 7.33 -0.24 12.01
C ASP A 37 7.09 -1.71 11.60
N GLU A 38 8.12 -2.53 11.55
CA GLU A 38 8.03 -3.94 11.13
C GLU A 38 7.20 -4.82 12.08
N GLN A 39 7.06 -4.40 13.33
CA GLN A 39 6.27 -5.07 14.37
C GLN A 39 4.84 -4.52 14.49
N ILE A 40 4.46 -3.54 13.67
CA ILE A 40 3.12 -2.96 13.65
C ILE A 40 2.04 -4.04 13.51
N THR A 41 0.89 -3.87 14.13
CA THR A 41 -0.22 -4.82 13.95
C THR A 41 -0.85 -4.66 12.56
N PRO A 42 -1.37 -5.74 11.95
CA PRO A 42 -2.10 -5.65 10.67
C PRO A 42 -3.20 -4.58 10.69
N GLU A 43 -3.93 -4.46 11.79
CA GLU A 43 -4.97 -3.46 11.98
C GLU A 43 -4.40 -2.03 12.02
N ALA A 44 -3.28 -1.81 12.69
CA ALA A 44 -2.63 -0.50 12.73
C ALA A 44 -2.02 -0.13 11.38
N LEU A 45 -1.35 -1.06 10.70
CA LEU A 45 -0.81 -0.82 9.36
C LEU A 45 -1.90 -0.46 8.35
N ALA A 46 -3.02 -1.20 8.35
CA ALA A 46 -4.14 -0.91 7.45
C ALA A 46 -4.71 0.51 7.68
N ARG A 47 -4.81 0.94 8.94
CA ARG A 47 -5.26 2.30 9.27
C ARG A 47 -4.24 3.36 8.86
N ASN A 48 -2.98 3.16 9.21
CA ASN A 48 -1.92 4.14 8.97
C ASN A 48 -1.65 4.31 7.48
N LEU A 49 -1.62 3.22 6.70
CA LEU A 49 -1.49 3.28 5.25
C LEU A 49 -2.62 4.08 4.61
N ARG A 50 -3.87 3.82 5.01
CA ARG A 50 -5.03 4.56 4.48
C ARG A 50 -4.97 6.04 4.86
N ALA A 51 -4.58 6.36 6.10
CA ALA A 51 -4.43 7.73 6.56
C ALA A 51 -3.31 8.47 5.82
N SER A 52 -2.17 7.79 5.59
CA SER A 52 -1.04 8.33 4.82
C SER A 52 -1.46 8.64 3.38
N LEU A 53 -2.15 7.71 2.69
CA LEU A 53 -2.67 7.96 1.35
C LEU A 53 -3.70 9.09 1.31
N TYR A 54 -4.59 9.14 2.30
CA TYR A 54 -5.58 10.21 2.41
C TYR A 54 -4.90 11.58 2.55
N ALA A 55 -3.92 11.69 3.45
CA ALA A 55 -3.15 12.90 3.63
C ALA A 55 -2.38 13.27 2.35
N GLN A 56 -1.69 12.31 1.74
CA GLN A 56 -0.91 12.53 0.53
C GLN A 56 -1.78 13.03 -0.63
N ILE A 57 -2.96 12.45 -0.87
CA ILE A 57 -3.86 12.89 -1.94
C ILE A 57 -4.32 14.34 -1.72
N LEU A 58 -4.58 14.74 -0.48
CA LEU A 58 -5.00 16.10 -0.16
C LEU A 58 -3.86 17.12 -0.20
N SER A 59 -2.65 16.74 0.22
CA SER A 59 -1.52 17.66 0.31
C SER A 59 -0.71 17.75 -0.98
N ASP A 60 -0.54 16.64 -1.69
CA ASP A 60 0.32 16.52 -2.86
C ASP A 60 -0.13 15.35 -3.76
N PHE A 61 -1.04 15.68 -4.67
CA PHE A 61 -1.57 14.72 -5.64
C PHE A 61 -0.52 14.22 -6.64
N GLU A 62 0.48 15.02 -6.99
CA GLU A 62 1.56 14.59 -7.88
C GLU A 62 2.46 13.55 -7.20
N GLY A 63 2.77 13.74 -5.91
CA GLY A 63 3.47 12.75 -5.10
C GLY A 63 2.67 11.45 -4.94
N TYR A 64 1.34 11.54 -4.83
CA TYR A 64 0.47 10.36 -4.87
C TYR A 64 0.56 9.60 -6.20
N LEU A 65 0.49 10.29 -7.34
CA LEU A 65 0.66 9.63 -8.65
C LEU A 65 2.06 9.00 -8.79
N THR A 66 3.08 9.70 -8.31
CA THR A 66 4.47 9.18 -8.24
C THR A 66 4.56 7.90 -7.41
N LEU A 67 3.83 7.81 -6.29
CA LEU A 67 3.74 6.60 -5.47
C LEU A 67 3.12 5.44 -6.25
N LEU A 68 1.99 5.66 -6.90
CA LEU A 68 1.32 4.62 -7.70
C LEU A 68 2.24 4.07 -8.79
N TYR A 69 2.93 4.95 -9.51
CA TYR A 69 3.89 4.57 -10.53
C TYR A 69 5.04 3.73 -9.95
N THR A 70 5.64 4.20 -8.85
CA THR A 70 6.78 3.52 -8.19
C THR A 70 6.42 2.11 -7.71
N ILE A 71 5.19 1.93 -7.23
CA ILE A 71 4.70 0.65 -6.71
C ILE A 71 4.22 -0.29 -7.84
N ASP A 72 4.14 0.18 -9.10
CA ASP A 72 3.47 -0.49 -10.22
C ASP A 72 1.96 -0.70 -10.00
N VAL A 73 1.29 0.27 -9.38
CA VAL A 73 -0.18 0.33 -9.35
C VAL A 73 -0.67 1.12 -10.56
N SER A 74 -1.52 0.50 -11.36
CA SER A 74 -2.03 1.12 -12.59
C SER A 74 -2.96 2.30 -12.28
N GLU A 75 -2.52 3.52 -12.62
CA GLU A 75 -3.38 4.72 -12.58
C GLU A 75 -4.65 4.55 -13.42
N ALA A 76 -4.57 3.85 -14.55
CA ALA A 76 -5.73 3.61 -15.41
C ALA A 76 -6.82 2.82 -14.67
N LYS A 77 -6.43 1.85 -13.82
CA LYS A 77 -7.38 1.14 -12.95
C LYS A 77 -8.04 2.08 -11.96
N ILE A 78 -7.29 3.01 -11.38
CA ILE A 78 -7.82 4.00 -10.43
C ILE A 78 -8.77 4.97 -11.11
N LYS A 79 -8.40 5.48 -12.29
CA LYS A 79 -9.21 6.42 -13.09
C LYS A 79 -10.50 5.78 -13.64
N ALA A 80 -10.53 4.45 -13.78
CA ALA A 80 -11.71 3.71 -14.21
C ALA A 80 -12.70 3.39 -13.07
N LEU A 81 -12.34 3.69 -11.82
CA LEU A 81 -13.25 3.52 -10.70
C LEU A 81 -14.44 4.50 -10.81
N PRO A 82 -15.66 4.09 -10.39
CA PRO A 82 -16.78 5.01 -10.33
C PRO A 82 -16.49 6.17 -9.37
N PRO A 83 -17.16 7.33 -9.53
CA PRO A 83 -17.06 8.42 -8.56
C PRO A 83 -17.35 7.89 -7.15
N MET A 84 -16.44 8.16 -6.22
CA MET A 84 -16.49 7.67 -4.85
C MET A 84 -15.85 8.66 -3.90
N GLU A 85 -16.20 8.54 -2.62
CA GLU A 85 -15.61 9.39 -1.59
C GLU A 85 -14.14 9.05 -1.39
N LEU A 86 -13.32 10.06 -1.03
CA LEU A 86 -11.87 9.88 -0.87
C LEU A 86 -11.52 8.79 0.16
N HIS A 87 -12.35 8.62 1.19
CA HIS A 87 -12.16 7.55 2.16
C HIS A 87 -12.28 6.17 1.48
N GLU A 88 -13.22 5.97 0.57
CA GLU A 88 -13.40 4.71 -0.16
C GLU A 88 -12.22 4.46 -1.10
N LEU A 89 -11.84 5.49 -1.86
CA LEU A 89 -10.70 5.46 -2.78
C LEU A 89 -9.42 5.01 -2.06
N THR A 90 -9.08 5.65 -0.94
CA THR A 90 -7.88 5.30 -0.16
C THR A 90 -7.93 3.88 0.38
N GLY A 91 -9.12 3.33 0.66
CA GLY A 91 -9.29 1.93 1.03
C GLY A 91 -8.94 0.97 -0.11
N ILE A 92 -9.47 1.23 -1.31
CA ILE A 92 -9.20 0.42 -2.51
C ILE A 92 -7.72 0.49 -2.89
N VAL A 93 -7.16 1.71 -2.93
CA VAL A 93 -5.75 1.91 -3.29
C VAL A 93 -4.81 1.25 -2.27
N SER A 94 -5.13 1.31 -0.97
CA SER A 94 -4.36 0.59 0.06
C SER A 94 -4.32 -0.92 -0.22
N ALA A 95 -5.44 -1.52 -0.62
CA ALA A 95 -5.48 -2.94 -0.97
C ALA A 95 -4.61 -3.23 -2.22
N LEU A 96 -4.75 -2.44 -3.28
CA LEU A 96 -3.97 -2.60 -4.52
C LEU A 96 -2.46 -2.49 -4.30
N ILE A 97 -2.03 -1.53 -3.48
CA ILE A 97 -0.62 -1.38 -3.10
C ILE A 97 -0.12 -2.64 -2.40
N LEU A 98 -0.85 -3.11 -1.37
CA LEU A 98 -0.43 -4.29 -0.61
C LEU A 98 -0.45 -5.58 -1.44
N GLU A 99 -1.42 -5.75 -2.34
CA GLU A 99 -1.44 -6.87 -3.27
C GLU A 99 -0.20 -6.85 -4.17
N ARG A 100 0.16 -5.68 -4.68
CA ARG A 100 1.31 -5.53 -5.57
C ARG A 100 2.62 -5.83 -4.83
N GLU A 101 2.77 -5.32 -3.61
CA GLU A 101 3.93 -5.61 -2.78
C GLU A 101 4.01 -7.09 -2.36
N LEU A 102 2.88 -7.69 -2.00
CA LEU A 102 2.82 -9.11 -1.67
C LEU A 102 3.20 -9.98 -2.87
N LEU A 103 2.76 -9.62 -4.09
CA LEU A 103 3.17 -10.29 -5.31
C LEU A 103 4.70 -10.16 -5.52
N LYS A 104 5.26 -8.95 -5.43
CA LYS A 104 6.71 -8.70 -5.60
C LYS A 104 7.55 -9.58 -4.67
N ILE A 105 7.19 -9.66 -3.38
CA ILE A 105 7.94 -10.49 -2.43
C ILE A 105 7.68 -11.98 -2.62
N SER A 106 6.48 -12.38 -3.04
CA SER A 106 6.14 -13.79 -3.30
C SER A 106 6.93 -14.36 -4.49
N PHE A 107 7.27 -13.55 -5.49
CA PHE A 107 8.14 -13.98 -6.60
C PHE A 107 9.62 -14.03 -6.20
N LYS A 108 10.07 -13.12 -5.32
CA LYS A 108 11.46 -13.13 -4.81
C LYS A 108 11.74 -14.30 -3.84
N ASN A 109 10.71 -14.78 -3.15
CA ASN A 109 10.80 -15.87 -2.16
C ASN A 109 10.39 -17.26 -2.70
N ARG A 110 10.27 -17.43 -4.02
CA ARG A 110 10.15 -18.77 -4.62
C ARG A 110 11.56 -19.30 -4.92
N PRO A 111 11.91 -20.52 -4.45
CA PRO A 111 13.17 -21.17 -4.82
C PRO A 111 13.23 -21.50 -6.31
#